data_AF-A0A821H8F6-F1
#
_entry.id   AF-A0A821H8F6-F1
#
_cell.length_a   1.000
_cell.length_b   1.000
_cell.length_c   1.000
_cell.angle_alpha   90.00
_cell.angle_beta   90.00
_cell.angle_gamma   90.00
#
_symmetry.space_group_name_H-M   'P 1'
#
loop_
_entity.id
_entity.type
_entity.pdbx_description
1 polymer ?
#
loop_
_entity_poly.entity_id
_entity_poly.type
_entity_poly.pdbx_seq_one_letter_code
_entity_poly.pdbx_strand_id
1 'polypeptide(L)'
;ENFCSQDLPKHHQEHVLELEKIVTDCDAFQQTISEQQQDLNHRPLIQQVNEWERDSIMKIKQTAEDCRKRLIKSTDDNIIEMKKKLNQFIADLRKLRDDDDFNEIHLNDLRVLLEELKKKLEQPLNVSILEEPTSFINKISISS
;
A
#
# COMPACT_ATOMS: atom_id res chain seq x y z
N GLU A 1 56.89 -35.51 -23.35
CA GLU A 1 57.02 -35.39 -21.88
C GLU A 1 57.20 -36.79 -21.33
N ASN A 2 58.28 -37.02 -20.57
CA ASN A 2 58.70 -38.35 -20.17
C ASN A 2 57.81 -38.86 -19.03
N PHE A 3 56.92 -39.81 -19.33
CA PHE A 3 56.28 -40.65 -18.32
C PHE A 3 57.39 -41.48 -17.64
N CYS A 4 57.90 -40.99 -16.50
CA CYS A 4 58.82 -41.75 -15.68
C CYS A 4 58.02 -42.64 -14.74
N SER A 5 58.16 -43.96 -14.84
CA SER A 5 57.42 -44.95 -14.03
C SER A 5 57.61 -44.77 -12.51
N GLN A 6 58.60 -43.99 -12.09
CA GLN A 6 58.88 -43.67 -10.69
C GLN A 6 57.96 -42.57 -10.13
N ASP A 7 57.37 -41.72 -10.97
CA ASP A 7 56.45 -40.64 -10.57
C ASP A 7 54.97 -41.07 -10.62
N LEU A 8 54.68 -42.21 -11.22
CA LEU A 8 53.34 -42.80 -11.32
C LEU A 8 52.63 -42.95 -9.95
N PRO A 9 53.30 -43.41 -8.87
CA PRO A 9 52.66 -43.51 -7.55
C PRO A 9 52.31 -42.13 -6.97
N LYS A 10 53.15 -41.13 -7.24
CA LYS A 10 52.95 -39.75 -6.77
C LYS A 10 51.77 -39.10 -7.49
N HIS A 11 51.71 -39.24 -8.81
CA HIS A 11 50.55 -38.80 -9.59
C HIS A 11 49.26 -39.52 -9.19
N HIS A 12 49.32 -40.84 -8.98
CA HIS A 12 48.16 -41.58 -8.49
C HIS A 12 47.67 -41.03 -7.13
N GLN A 13 48.61 -40.68 -6.24
CA GLN A 13 48.27 -40.08 -4.94
C GLN A 13 47.68 -38.67 -5.06
N GLU A 14 48.18 -37.83 -5.98
CA GLU A 14 47.60 -36.53 -6.31
C GLU A 14 46.15 -36.67 -6.83
N HIS A 15 45.90 -37.65 -7.71
CA HIS A 15 44.56 -37.93 -8.23
C HIS A 15 43.59 -38.45 -7.16
N VAL A 16 44.09 -39.23 -6.20
CA VAL A 16 43.28 -39.67 -5.04
C VAL A 16 42.86 -38.46 -4.19
N LEU A 17 43.78 -37.53 -3.93
CA LEU A 17 43.46 -36.30 -3.20
C LEU A 17 42.45 -35.41 -3.94
N GLU A 18 42.58 -35.30 -5.26
CA GLU A 18 41.58 -34.60 -6.08
C GLU A 18 40.21 -35.27 -6.02
N LEU A 19 40.16 -36.60 -6.09
CA LEU A 19 38.92 -37.36 -5.98
C LEU A 19 38.26 -37.18 -4.60
N GLU A 20 39.03 -37.23 -3.51
CA GLU A 20 38.53 -36.97 -2.15
C GLU A 20 37.94 -35.57 -2.02
N LYS A 21 38.56 -34.58 -2.67
CA LYS A 21 38.02 -33.21 -2.71
C LYS A 21 36.69 -33.16 -3.47
N ILE A 22 36.59 -33.82 -4.63
CA ILE A 22 35.34 -33.89 -5.39
C ILE A 22 34.23 -34.58 -4.56
N VAL A 23 34.55 -35.66 -3.85
CA VAL A 23 33.59 -36.33 -2.96
C VAL A 23 33.11 -35.39 -1.87
N THR A 24 34.03 -34.66 -1.23
CA THR A 24 33.70 -33.67 -0.19
C THR A 24 32.79 -32.56 -0.73
N ASP A 25 33.09 -32.05 -1.94
CA ASP A 25 32.27 -31.02 -2.60
C ASP A 25 30.87 -31.55 -2.95
N CYS A 26 30.76 -32.82 -3.39
CA CYS A 26 29.49 -33.50 -3.63
C CYS A 26 28.64 -33.64 -2.35
N ASP A 27 29.26 -34.06 -1.24
CA ASP A 27 28.57 -34.21 0.04
C ASP A 27 28.05 -32.85 0.55
N ALA A 28 28.86 -31.79 0.44
CA ALA A 28 28.44 -30.43 0.77
C ALA A 28 27.27 -29.94 -0.11
N PHE A 29 27.29 -30.28 -1.40
CA PHE A 29 26.20 -29.94 -2.30
C PHE A 29 24.91 -30.71 -1.98
N GLN A 30 25.01 -32.00 -1.64
CA GLN A 30 23.87 -32.80 -1.22
C GLN A 30 23.23 -32.27 0.07
N GLN A 31 24.06 -31.82 1.01
CA GLN A 31 23.59 -31.13 2.21
C GLN A 31 22.83 -29.85 1.87
N THR A 32 23.37 -29.02 0.97
CA THR A 32 22.72 -27.78 0.50
C THR A 32 21.36 -28.05 -0.15
N ILE A 33 21.25 -29.09 -0.98
CA ILE A 33 19.97 -29.52 -1.58
C ILE A 33 18.97 -29.91 -0.49
N SER A 34 19.42 -30.68 0.50
CA SER A 34 18.57 -31.17 1.60
C SER A 34 18.04 -30.02 2.45
N GLU A 35 18.87 -29.01 2.73
CA GLU A 35 18.47 -27.79 3.44
C GLU A 35 17.40 -27.01 2.66
N GLN A 36 17.57 -26.85 1.34
CA GLN A 36 16.55 -26.21 0.49
C GLN A 36 15.25 -27.01 0.39
N GLN A 37 15.28 -28.33 0.60
CA GLN A 37 14.09 -29.17 0.64
C GLN A 37 13.33 -29.04 1.97
N GLN A 38 14.05 -28.87 3.08
CA GLN A 38 13.44 -28.78 4.42
C GLN A 38 12.81 -27.41 4.68
N ASP A 39 13.42 -26.32 4.21
CA ASP A 39 12.88 -24.97 4.42
C ASP A 39 12.58 -24.24 3.11
N LEU A 40 11.31 -24.32 2.71
CA LEU A 40 10.81 -23.65 1.51
C LEU A 40 10.86 -22.12 1.61
N ASN A 41 10.80 -21.54 2.82
CA ASN A 41 10.79 -20.10 3.03
C ASN A 41 12.17 -19.47 2.87
N HIS A 42 13.24 -20.26 2.98
CA HIS A 42 14.61 -19.81 2.72
C HIS A 42 15.01 -19.90 1.24
N ARG A 43 14.13 -20.42 0.37
CA ARG A 43 14.40 -20.43 -1.07
C ARG A 43 14.41 -19.00 -1.61
N PRO A 44 15.44 -18.59 -2.36
CA PRO A 44 15.58 -17.21 -2.83
C PRO A 44 14.36 -16.68 -3.60
N LEU A 45 13.73 -17.52 -4.43
CA LEU A 45 12.53 -17.13 -5.18
C LEU A 45 11.30 -16.95 -4.28
N ILE A 46 11.17 -17.74 -3.20
CA ILE A 46 10.09 -17.59 -2.23
C ILE A 46 10.29 -16.31 -1.41
N GLN A 47 11.54 -16.01 -1.03
CA GLN A 47 11.86 -14.74 -0.36
C GLN A 47 11.50 -13.54 -1.23
N GLN A 48 11.79 -13.59 -2.55
CA GLN A 48 11.37 -12.52 -3.48
C GLN A 48 9.85 -12.33 -3.53
N VAL A 49 9.07 -13.43 -3.52
CA VAL A 49 7.61 -13.36 -3.45
C VAL A 49 7.14 -12.73 -2.13
N ASN A 50 7.73 -13.13 -1.00
CA ASN A 50 7.40 -12.61 0.33
C ASN A 50 7.74 -11.12 0.47
N GLU A 51 8.88 -10.69 -0.07
CA GLU A 51 9.28 -9.28 -0.11
C GLU A 51 8.30 -8.46 -0.97
N TRP A 52 7.98 -8.95 -2.16
CA TRP A 52 6.99 -8.31 -3.03
C TRP A 52 5.61 -8.19 -2.36
N GLU A 53 5.15 -9.23 -1.66
CA GLU A 53 3.88 -9.21 -0.92
C GLU A 53 3.90 -8.14 0.18
N ARG A 54 4.92 -8.16 1.03
CA ARG A 54 5.07 -7.21 2.14
C ARG A 54 5.08 -5.77 1.63
N ASP A 55 5.87 -5.50 0.59
CA ASP A 55 6.04 -4.16 0.05
C ASP A 55 4.75 -3.67 -0.63
N SER A 56 4.03 -4.58 -1.30
CA SER A 56 2.73 -4.27 -1.91
C SER A 56 1.67 -3.92 -0.85
N ILE A 57 1.57 -4.69 0.23
CA ILE A 57 0.67 -4.41 1.35
C ILE A 57 1.00 -3.06 1.98
N MET A 58 2.29 -2.76 2.18
CA MET A 58 2.74 -1.49 2.74
C MET A 58 2.31 -0.30 1.87
N LYS A 59 2.51 -0.38 0.55
CA LYS A 59 2.07 0.66 -0.40
C LYS A 59 0.57 0.89 -0.35
N ILE A 60 -0.23 -0.18 -0.31
CA ILE A 60 -1.70 -0.10 -0.19
C ILE A 60 -2.09 0.61 1.11
N LYS A 61 -1.51 0.20 2.24
CA LYS A 61 -1.81 0.80 3.55
C LYS A 61 -1.47 2.28 3.60
N GLN A 62 -0.29 2.66 3.11
CA GLN A 62 0.15 4.05 3.08
C GLN A 62 -0.77 4.91 2.22
N THR A 63 -1.10 4.44 1.01
CA THR A 63 -1.97 5.18 0.09
C THR A 63 -3.38 5.34 0.65
N ALA A 64 -3.94 4.28 1.24
CA ALA A 64 -5.23 4.35 1.91
C ALA A 64 -5.23 5.38 3.05
N GLU A 65 -4.16 5.41 3.84
CA GLU A 65 -4.01 6.36 4.94
C GLU A 65 -3.90 7.81 4.47
N ASP A 66 -3.12 8.06 3.41
CA ASP A 66 -3.00 9.39 2.81
C ASP A 66 -4.34 9.85 2.20
N CYS A 67 -5.10 8.95 1.56
CA CYS A 67 -6.45 9.23 1.09
C CYS A 67 -7.40 9.57 2.24
N ARG A 68 -7.40 8.81 3.34
CA ARG A 68 -8.22 9.11 4.53
C ARG A 68 -7.89 10.49 5.10
N LYS A 69 -6.59 10.81 5.27
CA LYS A 69 -6.15 12.12 5.78
C LYS A 69 -6.63 13.28 4.90
N ARG A 70 -6.51 13.15 3.58
CA ARG A 70 -7.01 14.16 2.63
C ARG A 70 -8.52 14.32 2.70
N LEU A 71 -9.25 13.20 2.77
CA LEU A 71 -10.71 13.21 2.88
C LEU A 71 -11.19 13.86 4.18
N ILE A 72 -10.58 13.50 5.32
CA ILE A 72 -10.90 14.09 6.62
C ILE A 72 -10.66 15.60 6.58
N LYS A 73 -9.48 16.03 6.12
CA LYS A 73 -9.16 17.47 6.03
C LYS A 73 -10.18 18.21 5.17
N SER A 74 -10.51 17.70 3.99
CA SER A 74 -11.49 18.33 3.12
C SER A 74 -12.90 18.35 3.73
N THR A 75 -13.26 17.32 4.50
CA THR A 75 -14.56 17.24 5.19
C THR A 75 -14.61 18.23 6.35
N ASP A 76 -13.54 18.35 7.13
CA ASP A 76 -13.43 19.31 8.23
C ASP A 76 -13.52 20.75 7.73
N ASP A 77 -12.81 21.09 6.65
CA ASP A 77 -12.87 22.41 6.02
C ASP A 77 -14.30 22.75 5.58
N ASN A 78 -15.01 21.80 4.95
CA ASN A 78 -16.42 21.96 4.57
C ASN A 78 -17.33 22.15 5.80
N ILE A 79 -17.12 21.39 6.89
CA ILE A 79 -17.89 21.54 8.14
C ILE A 79 -17.68 22.91 8.77
N ILE A 80 -16.44 23.42 8.77
CA ILE A 80 -16.11 24.76 9.28
C ILE A 80 -16.84 25.83 8.47
N GLU A 81 -16.81 25.73 7.14
CA GLU A 81 -17.52 26.68 6.27
C GLU A 81 -19.04 26.62 6.49
N MET A 82 -19.61 25.43 6.61
CA MET A 82 -21.03 25.24 6.91
C MET A 82 -21.42 25.84 8.25
N LYS A 83 -20.62 25.64 9.30
CA LYS A 83 -20.85 26.28 10.61
C LYS A 83 -20.86 27.80 10.50
N LYS A 84 -19.96 28.39 9.72
CA LYS A 84 -19.94 29.84 9.48
C LYS A 84 -21.22 30.32 8.79
N LYS A 85 -21.66 29.63 7.73
CA LYS A 85 -22.91 29.94 7.01
C LYS A 85 -24.13 29.81 7.92
N LEU A 86 -24.20 28.76 8.74
CA LEU A 86 -25.28 28.55 9.69
C LEU A 86 -25.31 29.65 10.76
N ASN A 87 -24.16 30.04 11.30
CA ASN A 87 -24.09 31.12 12.29
C ASN A 87 -24.55 32.45 11.70
N GLN A 88 -24.19 32.75 10.45
CA GLN A 88 -24.68 33.94 9.75
C GLN A 88 -26.20 33.89 9.58
N PHE A 89 -26.72 32.76 9.10
CA PHE A 89 -28.17 32.55 8.96
C PHE A 89 -28.93 32.75 10.29
N ILE A 90 -28.40 32.22 11.39
CA ILE A 90 -28.98 32.41 12.73
C ILE A 90 -28.94 33.89 13.15
N ALA A 91 -27.87 34.63 12.84
CA ALA A 91 -27.77 36.05 13.14
C ALA A 91 -28.80 36.86 12.34
N ASP A 92 -28.96 36.57 11.04
CA ASP A 92 -29.94 37.22 10.17
C ASP A 92 -31.37 36.95 10.65
N LEU A 93 -31.67 35.70 11.06
CA LEU A 93 -32.95 35.33 11.67
C LEU A 93 -33.25 36.12 12.95
N ARG A 94 -32.26 36.29 13.83
CA ARG A 94 -32.43 37.05 15.07
C ARG A 94 -32.75 38.50 14.76
N LYS A 95 -32.02 39.11 13.83
CA LYS A 95 -32.25 40.48 13.40
C LYS A 95 -33.66 40.66 12.83
N LEU A 96 -34.08 39.77 11.93
CA LEU A 96 -35.43 39.81 11.33
C LEU A 96 -36.54 39.74 12.38
N ARG A 97 -36.35 38.89 13.40
CA ARG A 97 -37.27 38.77 14.54
C ARG A 97 -37.27 40.03 15.41
N ASP A 98 -36.10 40.58 15.69
CA ASP A 98 -35.95 41.74 16.58
C ASP A 98 -36.47 43.02 15.91
N ASP A 99 -36.37 43.13 14.58
CA ASP A 99 -36.89 44.23 13.76
C ASP A 99 -38.40 44.09 13.44
N ASP A 100 -39.04 42.94 13.79
CA ASP A 100 -40.42 42.56 13.44
C ASP A 100 -40.73 42.68 11.93
N ASP A 101 -39.70 42.57 11.09
CA ASP A 101 -39.74 42.84 9.64
C ASP A 101 -39.82 41.54 8.82
N PHE A 102 -40.78 40.67 9.14
CA PHE A 102 -40.99 39.43 8.42
C PHE A 102 -42.40 39.30 7.85
N ASN A 103 -42.49 38.63 6.70
CA ASN A 103 -43.74 38.27 6.07
C ASN A 103 -43.66 36.80 5.61
N GLU A 104 -44.75 36.29 5.03
CA GLU A 104 -44.83 34.91 4.57
C GLU A 104 -43.75 34.55 3.54
N ILE A 105 -43.38 35.49 2.66
CA ILE A 105 -42.32 35.31 1.64
C ILE A 105 -40.97 35.14 2.34
N HIS A 106 -40.62 36.03 3.27
CA HIS A 106 -39.38 35.94 4.04
C HIS A 106 -39.29 34.61 4.80
N LEU A 107 -40.38 34.17 5.44
CA LEU A 107 -40.41 32.89 6.16
C LEU A 107 -40.25 31.69 5.23
N ASN A 108 -40.79 31.74 4.02
CA ASN A 108 -40.64 30.68 3.03
C ASN A 108 -39.19 30.60 2.51
N ASP A 109 -38.58 31.74 2.19
CA ASP A 109 -37.19 31.80 1.71
C ASP A 109 -36.21 31.28 2.77
N LEU A 110 -36.42 31.62 4.04
CA LEU A 110 -35.63 31.10 5.16
C LEU A 110 -35.73 29.58 5.30
N ARG A 111 -36.93 29.00 5.08
CA ARG A 111 -37.11 27.54 5.08
C ARG A 111 -36.37 26.87 3.94
N VAL A 112 -36.46 27.43 2.73
CA VAL A 112 -35.74 26.91 1.56
C VAL A 112 -34.23 26.92 1.82
N LEU A 113 -33.70 28.04 2.32
CA LEU A 113 -32.28 28.19 2.58
C LEU A 113 -31.78 27.25 3.68
N LEU A 114 -32.59 26.99 4.72
CA LEU A 114 -32.30 26.00 5.74
C LEU A 114 -32.22 24.58 5.17
N GLU A 115 -33.15 24.20 4.29
CA GLU A 115 -33.14 22.90 3.63
C GLU A 115 -31.94 22.74 2.68
N GLU A 116 -31.54 23.81 1.98
CA GLU A 116 -30.31 23.80 1.18
C GLU A 116 -29.05 23.59 2.02
N LEU A 117 -28.96 24.25 3.19
CA LEU A 117 -27.85 24.06 4.12
C LEU A 117 -27.78 22.62 4.64
N LYS A 118 -28.94 22.00 4.96
CA LYS A 118 -29.00 20.59 5.37
C LYS A 118 -28.53 19.65 4.25
N LYS A 119 -29.01 19.85 3.02
CA LYS A 119 -28.60 19.03 1.86
C LYS A 119 -27.09 19.12 1.58
N LYS A 120 -26.50 20.31 1.73
CA LYS A 120 -25.05 20.51 1.56
C LYS A 120 -24.20 19.81 2.62
N LEU A 121 -24.77 19.53 3.80
CA LEU A 121 -24.10 18.75 4.85
C LEU A 121 -24.07 17.26 4.52
N GLU A 122 -25.15 16.73 3.95
CA GLU A 122 -25.27 15.32 3.58
C GLU A 122 -24.45 14.95 2.34
N GLN A 123 -24.15 15.94 1.49
CA GLN A 123 -23.33 15.76 0.29
C GLN A 123 -22.22 16.83 0.25
N PRO A 124 -21.02 16.56 0.78
CA PRO A 124 -19.88 17.44 0.56
C PRO A 124 -19.55 17.48 -0.94
N LEU A 125 -20.02 18.53 -1.62
CA LEU A 125 -20.07 18.68 -3.09
C LEU A 125 -18.71 18.59 -3.82
N ASN A 126 -17.60 18.49 -3.10
CA ASN A 126 -16.27 18.76 -3.64
C ASN A 126 -15.28 17.58 -3.60
N VAL A 127 -15.69 16.39 -3.15
CA VAL A 127 -14.79 15.22 -3.10
C VAL A 127 -15.44 14.01 -3.76
N SER A 128 -14.73 13.41 -4.71
CA SER A 128 -15.11 12.15 -5.34
C SER A 128 -13.96 11.16 -5.25
N ILE A 129 -14.30 9.90 -5.03
CA ILE A 129 -13.34 8.79 -5.09
C ILE A 129 -13.26 8.37 -6.55
N LEU A 130 -12.06 8.41 -7.12
CA LEU A 130 -11.77 8.00 -8.49
C LEU A 130 -10.81 6.81 -8.46
N GLU A 131 -11.04 5.84 -9.34
CA GLU A 131 -10.13 4.72 -9.55
C GLU A 131 -9.24 5.00 -10.77
N GLU A 132 -7.93 4.88 -10.61
CA GLU A 132 -6.99 5.02 -11.71
C GLU A 132 -6.74 3.65 -12.39
N PRO A 133 -6.76 3.58 -13.73
CA PRO A 133 -6.69 2.32 -14.46
C PRO A 133 -5.28 1.70 -14.53
N THR A 134 -4.25 2.40 -14.05
CA THR A 134 -2.85 1.93 -14.09
C THR A 134 -2.53 0.97 -12.94
N SER A 135 -1.59 0.04 -13.16
CA SER A 135 -1.19 -0.91 -12.12
C SER A 135 -0.44 -0.23 -10.99
N PHE A 136 -1.15 0.10 -9.92
CA PHE A 136 -0.58 0.65 -8.68
C PHE A 136 0.44 -0.32 -8.04
N ILE A 137 0.16 -1.63 -8.11
CA ILE A 137 1.08 -2.70 -7.72
C ILE A 137 1.44 -3.50 -8.98
N ASN A 138 2.75 -3.63 -9.25
CA ASN A 138 3.24 -4.45 -10.34
C ASN A 138 3.01 -5.93 -10.02
N LYS A 139 2.28 -6.64 -10.88
CA LYS A 139 2.07 -8.09 -10.73
C LYS A 139 3.38 -8.84 -11.01
N ILE A 140 3.76 -9.76 -10.11
CA ILE A 140 4.80 -10.75 -10.37
C ILE A 140 4.18 -12.02 -10.96
N SER A 141 4.92 -12.70 -11.84
CA SER A 141 4.51 -13.95 -12.47
C SER A 141 5.69 -14.88 -12.62
N ILE A 142 5.44 -16.18 -12.51
CA ILE A 142 6.44 -17.22 -12.79
C ILE A 142 6.37 -17.53 -14.28
N SER A 143 7.48 -17.35 -14.99
CA SER A 143 7.66 -17.83 -16.36
C SER A 143 8.53 -19.08 -16.35
N SER A 144 8.08 -20.13 -17.01
CA SER A 144 8.77 -21.41 -17.18
C SER A 144 8.92 -21.73 -18.65
#